data_AF-A0A6J7DLU2-F1
#
_entry.id   AF-A0A6J7DLU2-F1
#
_cell.length_a   1.000
_cell.length_b   1.000
_cell.length_c   1.000
_cell.angle_alpha   90.00
_cell.angle_beta   90.00
_cell.angle_gamma   90.00
#
_symmetry.space_group_name_H-M   'P 1'
#
loop_
_entity.id
_entity.type
_entity.pdbx_description
1 polymer ?
#
loop_
_entity_poly.entity_id
_entity_poly.type
_entity_poly.pdbx_seq_one_letter_code
_entity_poly.pdbx_strand_id
1 'polypeptide(L)'
;MRWRGFCSALLELSEALGVQMAVTVGAMLADVPHTRPVPLVGLASDDSLIDPATLSPTSYEGPTGITGVVYSTFQDAGIPSVSVWASVPHYVAAAPNPKASLALVRKIESIVGVSLDASALESAAADYERRVTQAVAGDEDVRRFVERLEEASDAEQPDLGDEDVPSGDVLASEFQRFLNQRGDAPSGGAG
;
A
#
# COMPACT_ATOMS: atom_id res chain seq x y z
N MET A 1 21.02 2.94 -14.87
CA MET A 1 19.99 4.00 -14.70
C MET A 1 20.64 5.27 -14.14
N ARG A 2 20.05 6.46 -14.34
CA ARG A 2 20.62 7.77 -13.92
C ARG A 2 19.89 8.38 -12.72
N TRP A 3 19.74 7.63 -11.62
CA TRP A 3 18.96 8.08 -10.45
C TRP A 3 19.46 9.40 -9.85
N ARG A 4 20.77 9.59 -9.72
CA ARG A 4 21.34 10.86 -9.21
C ARG A 4 20.86 12.07 -10.03
N GLY A 5 20.95 11.99 -11.36
CA GLY A 5 20.51 13.07 -12.24
C GLY A 5 19.00 13.29 -12.21
N PHE A 6 18.22 12.23 -12.05
CA PHE A 6 16.76 12.32 -11.87
C PHE A 6 16.40 13.04 -10.57
N CYS A 7 17.00 12.66 -9.45
CA CYS A 7 16.74 13.30 -8.16
C CYS A 7 17.19 14.76 -8.15
N SER A 8 18.36 15.08 -8.73
CA SER A 8 18.79 16.49 -8.88
C SER A 8 17.79 17.32 -9.67
N ALA A 9 17.28 16.81 -10.79
CA ALA A 9 16.28 17.52 -11.58
C ALA A 9 14.95 17.72 -10.84
N LEU A 10 14.51 16.73 -10.05
CA LEU A 10 13.32 16.89 -9.19
C LEU A 10 13.53 17.93 -8.10
N LEU A 11 14.71 17.96 -7.49
CA LEU A 11 15.04 18.92 -6.45
C LEU A 11 15.09 20.34 -7.01
N GLU A 12 15.81 20.56 -8.12
CA GLU A 12 15.87 21.87 -8.80
C GLU A 12 14.48 22.39 -9.17
N LEU A 13 13.61 21.52 -9.71
CA LEU A 13 12.23 21.88 -10.02
C LEU A 13 11.42 22.22 -8.77
N SER A 14 11.61 21.47 -7.69
CA SER A 14 10.88 21.67 -6.43
C SER A 14 11.25 22.98 -5.75
N GLU A 15 12.53 23.35 -5.77
CA GLU A 15 13.02 24.64 -5.30
C GLU A 15 12.43 25.80 -6.12
N ALA A 16 12.45 25.67 -7.45
CA ALA A 16 11.90 26.69 -8.35
C ALA A 16 10.39 26.90 -8.17
N LEU A 17 9.64 25.85 -7.79
CA LEU A 17 8.21 25.89 -7.51
C LEU A 17 7.87 26.26 -6.06
N GLY A 18 8.86 26.35 -5.17
CA GLY A 18 8.65 26.62 -3.75
C GLY A 18 7.92 25.49 -3.02
N VAL A 19 8.18 24.23 -3.38
CA VAL A 19 7.61 23.05 -2.72
C VAL A 19 7.96 23.07 -1.24
N GLN A 20 6.94 22.94 -0.38
CA GLN A 20 7.11 22.97 1.07
C GLN A 20 7.26 21.59 1.71
N MET A 21 6.89 20.53 0.97
CA MET A 21 6.98 19.16 1.45
C MET A 21 7.00 18.18 0.27
N ALA A 22 7.76 17.09 0.39
CA ALA A 22 7.72 15.96 -0.50
C ALA A 22 7.09 14.73 0.18
N VAL A 23 6.06 14.15 -0.42
CA VAL A 23 5.46 12.90 0.05
C VAL A 23 5.68 11.82 -1.01
N THR A 24 6.40 10.76 -0.63
CA THR A 24 6.57 9.57 -1.46
C THR A 24 5.67 8.47 -0.97
N VAL A 25 5.10 7.69 -1.89
CA VAL A 25 4.24 6.56 -1.57
C VAL A 25 4.67 5.29 -2.29
N GLY A 26 4.46 4.16 -1.64
CA GLY A 26 4.73 2.84 -2.18
C GLY A 26 3.82 1.78 -1.57
N ALA A 27 4.03 0.54 -2.02
CA ALA A 27 3.38 -0.63 -1.44
C ALA A 27 4.37 -1.79 -1.46
N MET A 28 4.26 -2.68 -0.48
CA MET A 28 5.08 -3.89 -0.37
C MET A 28 4.19 -5.08 -0.01
N LEU A 29 4.61 -6.28 -0.41
CA LEU A 29 3.92 -7.50 0.00
C LEU A 29 4.30 -7.84 1.44
N ALA A 30 3.32 -8.25 2.23
CA ALA A 30 3.47 -8.58 3.63
C ALA A 30 2.43 -9.62 4.06
N ASP A 31 2.66 -10.22 5.23
CA ASP A 31 1.76 -11.16 5.89
C ASP A 31 0.69 -10.40 6.67
N VAL A 32 -0.28 -9.88 5.92
CA VAL A 32 -1.39 -9.08 6.46
C VAL A 32 -2.74 -9.59 5.96
N PRO A 33 -3.79 -9.58 6.78
CA PRO A 33 -5.10 -10.03 6.34
C PRO A 33 -5.81 -8.93 5.52
N HIS A 34 -6.45 -9.31 4.40
CA HIS A 34 -7.22 -8.39 3.57
C HIS A 34 -8.50 -7.89 4.26
N THR A 35 -8.91 -8.50 5.37
CA THR A 35 -10.13 -8.23 6.16
C THR A 35 -9.92 -7.21 7.27
N ARG A 36 -8.69 -6.73 7.49
CA ARG A 36 -8.37 -5.66 8.46
C ARG A 36 -7.98 -4.36 7.75
N PRO A 37 -7.90 -3.21 8.45
CA PRO A 37 -7.34 -1.98 7.88
C PRO A 37 -5.93 -2.22 7.31
N VAL A 38 -5.58 -1.51 6.24
CA VAL A 38 -4.27 -1.66 5.58
C VAL A 38 -3.19 -1.08 6.50
N PRO A 39 -2.21 -1.87 6.96
CA PRO A 39 -1.12 -1.35 7.75
C PRO A 39 -0.28 -0.40 6.89
N LEU A 40 0.03 0.77 7.45
CA LEU A 40 0.89 1.76 6.82
C LEU A 40 2.17 1.86 7.64
N VAL A 41 3.31 1.70 6.96
CA VAL A 41 4.63 1.93 7.53
C VAL A 41 5.28 3.12 6.85
N GLY A 42 6.17 3.82 7.54
CA GLY A 42 6.83 4.96 6.93
C GLY A 42 7.96 5.55 7.74
N LEU A 43 8.53 6.58 7.15
CA LEU A 43 9.54 7.42 7.77
C LEU A 43 9.32 8.88 7.38
N ALA A 44 9.78 9.77 8.24
CA ALA A 44 9.71 11.20 8.03
C ALA A 44 11.06 11.86 8.33
N SER A 45 11.30 12.99 7.68
CA SER A 45 12.49 13.81 7.94
C SER A 45 12.47 14.45 9.33
N ASP A 46 11.28 14.59 9.92
CA ASP A 46 11.01 15.11 11.26
C ASP A 46 9.83 14.34 11.87
N ASP A 47 9.97 13.90 13.13
CA ASP A 47 8.97 13.08 13.83
C ASP A 47 7.62 13.81 13.98
N SER A 48 7.60 15.15 13.97
CA SER A 48 6.36 15.94 14.03
C SER A 48 5.49 15.84 12.77
N LEU A 49 6.02 15.31 11.66
CA LEU A 49 5.29 15.15 10.41
C LEU A 49 4.42 13.89 10.38
N ILE A 50 4.61 12.96 11.33
CA ILE A 50 3.92 11.67 11.35
C ILE A 50 3.35 11.37 12.72
N ASP A 51 2.15 10.79 12.74
CA ASP A 51 1.55 10.26 13.95
C ASP A 51 1.85 8.75 14.06
N PRO A 52 2.63 8.31 15.06
CA PRO A 52 2.97 6.89 15.23
C PRO A 52 1.76 6.00 15.51
N ALA A 53 0.62 6.56 15.95
CA ALA A 53 -0.63 5.80 16.10
C ALA A 53 -1.24 5.37 14.76
N THR A 54 -0.85 6.01 13.66
CA THR A 54 -1.46 5.79 12.34
C THR A 54 -0.44 5.50 11.24
N LEU A 55 0.86 5.61 11.52
CA LEU A 55 1.96 5.26 10.61
C LEU A 55 3.09 4.66 11.43
N SER A 56 3.28 3.34 11.32
CA SER A 56 4.33 2.67 12.08
C SER A 56 5.71 3.03 11.54
N PRO A 57 6.69 3.33 12.41
CA PRO A 57 8.06 3.59 11.95
C PRO A 57 8.67 2.33 11.34
N THR A 58 9.47 2.50 10.30
CA THR A 58 10.24 1.42 9.71
C THR A 58 11.69 1.43 10.18
N SER A 59 12.22 0.26 10.55
CA SER A 59 13.64 0.02 10.83
C SER A 59 14.32 -0.78 9.71
N TYR A 60 13.71 -0.82 8.53
CA TYR A 60 14.19 -1.64 7.41
C TYR A 60 15.62 -1.26 6.99
N GLU A 61 16.49 -2.26 6.91
CA GLU A 61 17.81 -2.17 6.30
C GLU A 61 17.90 -3.12 5.12
N GLY A 62 18.16 -2.59 3.91
CA GLY A 62 18.28 -3.40 2.72
C GLY A 62 18.21 -2.59 1.41
N PRO A 63 18.07 -3.27 0.26
CA PRO A 63 17.91 -2.62 -1.03
C PRO A 63 16.71 -1.66 -1.05
N THR A 64 16.90 -0.49 -1.65
CA THR A 64 15.82 0.51 -1.81
C THR A 64 15.56 0.82 -3.27
N GLY A 65 14.36 1.34 -3.53
CA GLY A 65 13.93 1.82 -4.84
C GLY A 65 14.19 3.31 -5.04
N ILE A 66 13.77 3.83 -6.20
CA ILE A 66 13.90 5.25 -6.53
C ILE A 66 13.16 6.16 -5.54
N THR A 67 12.04 5.71 -4.97
CA THR A 67 11.28 6.45 -3.96
C THR A 67 12.09 6.73 -2.70
N GLY A 68 12.86 5.74 -2.22
CA GLY A 68 13.77 5.93 -1.09
C GLY A 68 14.90 6.92 -1.38
N VAL A 69 15.44 6.89 -2.61
CA VAL A 69 16.49 7.84 -3.04
C VAL A 69 15.94 9.26 -3.22
N VAL A 70 14.70 9.41 -3.71
CA VAL A 70 14.03 10.72 -3.76
C VAL A 70 13.82 11.25 -2.35
N TYR A 71 13.26 10.44 -1.45
CA TYR A 71 13.07 10.80 -0.05
C TYR A 71 14.40 11.28 0.59
N SER A 72 15.47 10.49 0.46
CA SER A 72 16.77 10.86 1.05
C SER A 72 17.33 12.15 0.45
N THR A 73 17.18 12.34 -0.87
CA THR A 73 17.67 13.56 -1.54
C THR A 73 16.96 14.82 -1.03
N PHE A 74 15.65 14.76 -0.83
CA PHE A 74 14.89 15.90 -0.34
C PHE A 74 15.14 16.14 1.15
N GLN A 75 15.27 15.07 1.95
CA GLN A 75 15.68 15.15 3.35
C GLN A 75 17.05 15.83 3.50
N ASP A 76 18.06 15.40 2.72
CA ASP A 76 19.41 15.97 2.75
C ASP A 76 19.43 17.44 2.31
N ALA A 77 18.52 17.84 1.43
CA ALA A 77 18.34 19.22 1.00
C ALA A 77 17.54 20.09 2.00
N GLY A 78 17.07 19.50 3.11
CA GLY A 78 16.29 20.20 4.13
C GLY A 78 14.83 20.47 3.75
N ILE A 79 14.30 19.82 2.71
CA ILE A 79 12.87 19.89 2.37
C ILE A 79 12.13 18.85 3.24
N PRO A 80 11.10 19.26 4.02
CA PRO A 80 10.27 18.33 4.79
C PRO A 80 9.78 17.17 3.93
N SER A 81 10.02 15.95 4.37
CA SER A 81 9.79 14.76 3.54
C SER A 81 9.16 13.63 4.34
N VAL A 82 8.22 12.92 3.71
CA VAL A 82 7.57 11.72 4.28
C VAL A 82 7.55 10.61 3.22
N SER A 83 7.77 9.38 3.67
CA SER A 83 7.65 8.17 2.85
C SER A 83 6.64 7.23 3.49
N VAL A 84 5.59 6.86 2.75
CA VAL A 84 4.48 6.03 3.24
C VAL A 84 4.35 4.79 2.38
N TRP A 85 4.28 3.62 3.02
CA TRP A 85 4.18 2.33 2.35
C TRP A 85 2.99 1.55 2.87
N ALA A 86 2.17 1.06 1.96
CA ALA A 86 1.07 0.15 2.27
C ALA A 86 1.55 -1.30 2.29
N SER A 87 1.26 -2.01 3.38
CA SER A 87 1.45 -3.46 3.47
C SER A 87 0.28 -4.15 2.78
N VAL A 88 0.57 -4.92 1.73
CA VAL A 88 -0.41 -5.60 0.88
C VAL A 88 -0.30 -7.10 1.07
N PRO A 89 -1.42 -7.83 1.21
CA PRO A 89 -1.35 -9.29 1.36
C PRO A 89 -0.67 -9.94 0.16
N HIS A 90 0.33 -10.78 0.40
CA HIS A 90 1.10 -11.41 -0.67
C HIS A 90 0.22 -12.31 -1.59
N TYR A 91 -0.83 -12.92 -1.04
CA TYR A 91 -1.74 -13.82 -1.76
C TYR A 91 -2.71 -13.13 -2.73
N VAL A 92 -2.72 -11.80 -2.81
CA VAL A 92 -3.51 -11.00 -3.78
C VAL A 92 -2.63 -10.10 -4.66
N ALA A 93 -1.31 -10.31 -4.68
CA ALA A 93 -0.34 -9.44 -5.33
C ALA A 93 -0.54 -9.22 -6.84
N ALA A 94 -1.21 -10.14 -7.54
CA ALA A 94 -1.38 -10.10 -8.99
C ALA A 94 -2.45 -9.09 -9.47
N ALA A 95 -3.21 -8.48 -8.57
CA ALA A 95 -4.38 -7.68 -8.90
C ALA A 95 -4.27 -6.23 -8.38
N PRO A 96 -4.92 -5.26 -9.04
CA PRO A 96 -5.07 -3.92 -8.52
C PRO A 96 -5.69 -3.93 -7.12
N ASN A 97 -5.07 -3.21 -6.18
CA ASN A 97 -5.53 -3.12 -4.80
C ASN A 97 -6.04 -1.68 -4.50
N PRO A 98 -7.34 -1.39 -4.76
CA PRO A 98 -7.94 -0.10 -4.45
C PRO A 98 -8.01 0.17 -2.94
N LYS A 99 -8.03 -0.87 -2.10
CA LYS A 99 -8.01 -0.73 -0.64
C LYS A 99 -6.69 -0.14 -0.14
N ALA A 100 -5.56 -0.61 -0.66
CA ALA A 100 -4.24 -0.04 -0.37
C ALA A 100 -4.10 1.38 -0.91
N SER A 101 -4.60 1.63 -2.13
CA SER A 101 -4.61 2.97 -2.72
C SER A 101 -5.43 3.95 -1.89
N LEU A 102 -6.62 3.53 -1.39
CA LEU A 102 -7.47 4.33 -0.52
C LEU A 102 -6.75 4.70 0.77
N ALA A 103 -6.09 3.73 1.42
CA ALA A 103 -5.33 3.97 2.64
C ALA A 103 -4.21 5.00 2.44
N LEU A 104 -3.48 4.91 1.33
CA LEU A 104 -2.44 5.89 0.97
C LEU A 104 -3.04 7.29 0.71
N VAL A 105 -4.15 7.38 -0.03
CA VAL A 105 -4.84 8.65 -0.30
C VAL A 105 -5.29 9.30 1.01
N ARG A 106 -5.96 8.55 1.89
CA ARG A 106 -6.40 9.06 3.20
C ARG A 106 -5.21 9.49 4.08
N LYS A 107 -4.08 8.79 3.99
CA LYS A 107 -2.85 9.20 4.69
C LYS A 107 -2.27 10.49 4.11
N ILE A 108 -2.22 10.64 2.79
CA ILE A 108 -1.75 11.87 2.13
C ILE A 108 -2.62 13.07 2.54
N GLU A 109 -3.95 12.92 2.57
CA GLU A 109 -4.87 13.98 3.04
C GLU A 109 -4.51 14.43 4.46
N SER A 110 -4.26 13.48 5.36
CA SER A 110 -3.88 13.77 6.74
C SER A 110 -2.53 14.50 6.84
N ILE A 111 -1.57 14.18 5.98
CA ILE A 111 -0.23 14.80 6.00
C ILE A 111 -0.28 16.21 5.39
N VAL A 112 -0.96 16.37 4.26
CA VAL A 112 -0.97 17.62 3.48
C VAL A 112 -2.07 18.58 3.94
N GLY A 113 -3.07 18.10 4.69
CA GLY A 113 -4.17 18.92 5.20
C GLY A 113 -5.19 19.31 4.13
N VAL A 114 -5.35 18.48 3.09
CA VAL A 114 -6.31 18.69 2.01
C VAL A 114 -7.36 17.59 1.99
N SER A 115 -8.59 17.93 1.61
CA SER A 115 -9.65 16.95 1.38
C SER A 115 -9.75 16.60 -0.10
N LEU A 116 -9.80 15.31 -0.38
CA LEU A 116 -9.91 14.69 -1.69
C LEU A 116 -11.21 13.91 -1.75
N ASP A 117 -11.91 14.03 -2.86
CA ASP A 117 -13.02 13.14 -3.17
C ASP A 117 -12.47 11.76 -3.55
N ALA A 118 -12.66 10.79 -2.66
CA ALA A 118 -12.25 9.41 -2.85
C ALA A 118 -13.44 8.44 -2.97
N SER A 119 -14.68 8.93 -3.21
CA SER A 119 -15.87 8.08 -3.17
C SER A 119 -15.86 6.92 -4.18
N ALA A 120 -15.31 7.14 -5.37
CA ALA A 120 -15.10 6.07 -6.35
C ALA A 120 -14.10 5.01 -5.85
N LEU A 121 -13.06 5.45 -5.14
CA LEU A 121 -12.03 4.58 -4.59
C LEU A 121 -12.53 3.80 -3.37
N GLU A 122 -13.38 4.41 -2.54
CA GLU A 122 -14.10 3.76 -1.43
C GLU A 122 -15.00 2.63 -1.94
N SER A 123 -15.78 2.90 -2.99
CA SER A 123 -16.63 1.90 -3.62
C SER A 123 -15.80 0.74 -4.17
N ALA A 124 -14.71 1.05 -4.89
CA ALA A 124 -13.81 0.06 -5.44
C ALA A 124 -13.09 -0.76 -4.35
N ALA A 125 -12.72 -0.15 -3.21
CA ALA A 125 -12.12 -0.84 -2.08
C ALA A 125 -13.09 -1.83 -1.43
N ALA A 126 -14.36 -1.43 -1.24
CA ALA A 126 -15.39 -2.30 -0.68
C ALA A 126 -15.73 -3.47 -1.63
N ASP A 127 -15.79 -3.22 -2.94
CA ASP A 127 -15.95 -4.27 -3.95
C ASP A 127 -14.76 -5.23 -3.94
N TYR A 128 -13.55 -4.69 -3.92
CA TYR A 128 -12.33 -5.48 -3.85
C TYR A 128 -12.33 -6.43 -2.65
N GLU A 129 -12.60 -5.92 -1.45
CA GLU A 129 -12.61 -6.72 -0.23
C GLU A 129 -13.62 -7.88 -0.31
N ARG A 130 -14.87 -7.60 -0.71
CA ARG A 130 -15.90 -8.63 -0.91
C ARG A 130 -15.44 -9.73 -1.88
N ARG A 131 -14.79 -9.33 -2.98
CA ARG A 131 -14.28 -10.27 -3.98
C ARG A 131 -13.15 -11.14 -3.44
N VAL A 132 -12.21 -10.56 -2.69
CA VAL A 132 -11.11 -11.31 -2.08
C VAL A 132 -11.67 -12.29 -1.05
N THR A 133 -12.57 -11.86 -0.18
CA THR A 133 -13.22 -12.72 0.82
C THR A 133 -13.97 -13.88 0.16
N GLN A 134 -14.68 -13.63 -0.95
CA GLN A 134 -15.35 -14.69 -1.70
C GLN A 134 -14.37 -15.70 -2.31
N ALA A 135 -13.23 -15.25 -2.83
CA ALA A 135 -12.21 -16.13 -3.38
C ALA A 135 -11.55 -16.99 -2.29
N VAL A 136 -11.19 -16.37 -1.16
CA VAL A 136 -10.61 -17.06 0.01
C VAL A 136 -11.55 -18.12 0.58
N ALA A 137 -12.87 -17.87 0.59
CA ALA A 137 -13.84 -18.85 1.07
C ALA A 137 -13.91 -20.15 0.24
N GLY A 138 -13.33 -20.16 -0.97
CA GLY A 138 -13.24 -21.35 -1.83
C GLY A 138 -12.12 -22.32 -1.44
N ASP A 139 -11.15 -21.88 -0.63
CA ASP A 139 -9.97 -22.66 -0.25
C ASP A 139 -9.80 -22.67 1.28
N GLU A 140 -9.94 -23.86 1.86
CA GLU A 140 -9.91 -24.07 3.32
C GLU A 140 -8.52 -23.86 3.94
N ASP A 141 -7.44 -24.05 3.19
CA ASP A 141 -6.08 -23.82 3.67
C ASP A 141 -5.77 -22.31 3.67
N VAL A 142 -6.18 -21.60 2.62
CA VAL A 142 -6.07 -20.13 2.56
C VAL A 142 -6.94 -19.48 3.63
N ARG A 143 -8.17 -19.96 3.85
CA ARG A 143 -9.04 -19.43 4.90
C ARG A 143 -8.38 -19.50 6.27
N ARG A 144 -7.85 -20.68 6.64
CA ARG A 144 -7.12 -20.87 7.91
C ARG A 144 -5.87 -20.01 8.00
N PHE A 145 -5.17 -19.79 6.89
CA PHE A 145 -4.05 -18.88 6.86
C PHE A 145 -4.47 -17.43 7.14
N VAL A 146 -5.53 -16.93 6.49
CA VAL A 146 -6.07 -15.59 6.75
C VAL A 146 -6.51 -15.45 8.21
N GLU A 147 -7.16 -16.46 8.79
CA GLU A 147 -7.54 -16.45 10.21
C GLU A 147 -6.33 -16.29 11.14
N ARG A 148 -5.20 -16.97 10.85
CA ARG A 148 -3.95 -16.78 11.62
C ARG A 148 -3.41 -15.34 11.48
N LEU A 149 -3.45 -14.78 10.27
CA LEU A 149 -3.03 -13.39 10.03
C LEU A 149 -3.92 -12.39 10.79
N GLU A 150 -5.21 -12.66 10.88
CA GLU A 150 -6.16 -11.87 11.66
C GLU A 150 -5.85 -11.92 13.15
N GLU A 151 -5.63 -13.12 13.70
CA GLU A 151 -5.26 -13.29 15.12
C GLU A 151 -3.98 -12.53 15.47
N ALA A 152 -2.95 -12.60 14.62
CA ALA A 152 -1.70 -11.87 14.81
C ALA A 152 -1.89 -10.35 14.73
N SER A 153 -2.64 -9.88 13.73
CA SER A 153 -2.95 -8.47 13.55
C SER A 153 -3.73 -7.91 14.74
N ASP A 154 -4.72 -8.65 15.24
CA ASP A 154 -5.57 -8.22 16.36
C ASP A 154 -4.83 -8.30 17.70
N ALA A 155 -3.83 -9.16 17.82
CA ALA A 155 -2.95 -9.25 18.98
C ALA A 155 -1.82 -8.20 18.98
N GLU A 156 -1.77 -7.30 17.99
CA GLU A 156 -0.67 -6.35 17.75
C GLU A 156 0.71 -7.04 17.66
N GLN A 157 0.75 -8.30 17.22
CA GLN A 157 1.99 -9.06 17.02
C GLN A 157 2.50 -8.82 15.60
N PRO A 158 3.65 -8.15 15.40
CA PRO A 158 4.10 -7.74 14.07
C PRO A 158 4.64 -8.88 13.20
N ASP A 159 4.81 -10.08 13.75
CA ASP A 159 5.64 -11.12 13.13
C ASP A 159 5.08 -12.51 13.42
N LEU A 160 4.39 -13.08 12.44
CA LEU A 160 4.19 -14.52 12.32
C LEU A 160 5.44 -15.02 11.59
N GLY A 161 6.46 -15.46 12.33
CA GLY A 161 7.75 -15.84 11.73
C GLY A 161 7.61 -16.81 10.54
N ASP A 162 8.66 -16.90 9.71
CA ASP A 162 8.77 -17.56 8.40
C ASP A 162 8.25 -19.03 8.26
N GLU A 163 7.74 -19.65 9.32
CA GLU A 163 7.31 -21.05 9.38
C GLU A 163 5.78 -21.21 9.24
N ASP A 164 5.25 -20.92 8.05
CA ASP A 164 4.06 -21.56 7.43
C ASP A 164 3.41 -20.62 6.40
N VAL A 165 4.05 -20.46 5.24
CA VAL A 165 3.47 -19.75 4.10
C VAL A 165 2.84 -20.78 3.16
N PRO A 166 1.50 -20.86 3.05
CA PRO A 166 0.88 -21.54 1.92
C PRO A 166 1.27 -20.82 0.63
N SER A 167 1.41 -21.55 -0.48
CA SER A 167 1.74 -20.98 -1.80
C SER A 167 0.70 -19.91 -2.21
N GLY A 168 1.01 -18.63 -1.97
CA GLY A 168 0.17 -17.48 -2.34
C GLY A 168 -0.08 -17.35 -3.84
N ASP A 169 0.70 -18.07 -4.66
CA ASP A 169 0.59 -18.10 -6.11
C ASP A 169 -0.72 -18.73 -6.60
N VAL A 170 -1.21 -19.76 -5.89
CA VAL A 170 -2.47 -20.45 -6.26
C VAL A 170 -3.64 -19.50 -6.10
N LEU A 171 -3.78 -18.85 -4.93
CA LEU A 171 -4.86 -17.90 -4.71
C LEU A 171 -4.75 -16.66 -5.60
N ALA A 172 -3.54 -16.15 -5.85
CA ALA A 172 -3.37 -15.03 -6.78
C ALA A 172 -3.92 -15.39 -8.17
N SER A 173 -3.72 -16.63 -8.62
CA SER A 173 -4.24 -17.12 -9.90
C SER A 173 -5.77 -17.30 -9.90
N GLU A 174 -6.35 -17.82 -8.82
CA GLU A 174 -7.80 -17.98 -8.66
C GLU A 174 -8.52 -16.64 -8.54
N PHE A 175 -7.92 -15.71 -7.79
CA PHE A 175 -8.39 -14.35 -7.67
C PHE A 175 -8.42 -13.68 -9.04
N GLN A 176 -7.33 -13.76 -9.81
CA GLN A 176 -7.27 -13.18 -11.15
C GLN A 176 -8.32 -13.78 -12.09
N ARG A 177 -8.52 -15.10 -12.04
CA ARG A 177 -9.59 -15.77 -12.80
C ARG A 177 -10.97 -15.26 -12.41
N PHE A 178 -11.23 -15.12 -11.12
CA PHE A 178 -12.49 -14.59 -10.60
C PHE A 178 -12.72 -13.12 -11.01
N LEU A 179 -11.67 -12.29 -11.04
CA LEU A 179 -11.75 -10.90 -11.50
C LEU A 179 -12.09 -10.82 -12.99
N ASN A 180 -11.40 -11.61 -13.81
CA ASN A 180 -11.58 -11.62 -15.25
C ASN A 180 -12.98 -12.09 -15.67
N GLN A 181 -13.59 -13.02 -14.93
CA GLN A 181 -14.94 -13.51 -15.22
C GLN A 181 -16.05 -12.48 -14.97
N ARG A 182 -15.79 -11.45 -14.15
CA ARG A 182 -16.76 -10.39 -13.85
C ARG A 182 -16.41 -9.04 -14.48
N GLY A 183 -15.18 -8.85 -14.94
CA GLY A 183 -14.76 -7.65 -15.69
C GLY A 183 -15.22 -7.60 -17.14
N ASP A 184 -15.79 -8.69 -17.67
CA ASP A 184 -16.17 -8.86 -19.08
C ASP A 184 -17.70 -8.87 -19.28
N ALA A 185 -18.44 -8.07 -18.50
CA ALA A 185 -19.82 -7.72 -18.85
C ALA A 185 -19.76 -6.61 -19.93
N PRO A 186 -20.17 -6.86 -21.19
CA PRO A 186 -20.14 -5.82 -22.20
C PRO A 186 -21.08 -4.69 -21.78
N SER A 187 -20.56 -3.46 -21.79
CA SER A 187 -21.35 -2.25 -21.81
C SER A 187 -22.22 -2.26 -23.07
N GLY A 188 -23.40 -2.84 -22.93
CA GLY A 188 -24.41 -2.95 -23.97
C GLY A 188 -24.90 -1.57 -24.37
N GLY A 189 -24.45 -1.14 -25.55
CA GLY A 189 -25.26 -0.57 -26.62
C GLY A 189 -26.22 0.56 -26.25
N ALA A 190 -25.85 1.76 -26.67
CA ALA A 190 -26.79 2.83 -26.96
C ALA A 190 -27.94 2.33 -27.85
N GLY A 191 -29.16 2.63 -27.43
CA GLY A 191 -30.38 2.66 -28.23
C GLY A 191 -31.15 3.90 -27.86
#